data_AF-A0A921ZUN0-F1
#
_entry.id   AF-A0A921ZUN0-F1
#
_cell.length_a   1.000
_cell.length_b   1.000
_cell.length_c   1.000
_cell.angle_alpha   90.00
_cell.angle_beta   90.00
_cell.angle_gamma   90.00
#
_symmetry.space_group_name_H-M   'P 1'
#
loop_
_entity.id
_entity.type
_entity.pdbx_description
1 polymer ?
#
loop_
_entity_poly.entity_id
_entity_poly.type
_entity_poly.pdbx_seq_one_letter_code
_entity_poly.pdbx_strand_id
1 'polypeptide(L)'
;MCRERLADEDLVGLRVVSELAESVGMQVVLVGEMFHRDNVQSLTTYESLLDEELNTTVDATASGLSSILCPGDIDKSLLNGHAGAIKTGLSHLAIPRGWSWGGPASPFCPIWAEIKIPD
;
A
#
# COMPACT_ATOMS: atom_id res chain seq x y z
N MET A 1 -9.14 -12.35 3.26
CA MET A 1 -7.70 -12.42 2.94
C MET A 1 -7.63 -12.86 1.49
N CYS A 2 -7.30 -11.96 0.55
CA CYS A 2 -7.34 -12.17 -0.91
C CYS A 2 -6.19 -13.07 -1.40
N ARG A 3 -6.12 -14.31 -0.90
CA ARG A 3 -5.10 -15.28 -1.34
C ARG A 3 -5.29 -15.75 -2.78
N GLU A 4 -6.44 -15.47 -3.36
CA GLU A 4 -6.82 -15.83 -4.71
C GLU A 4 -7.10 -14.57 -5.54
N ARG A 5 -7.34 -14.75 -6.84
CA ARG A 5 -7.76 -13.65 -7.71
C ARG A 5 -9.06 -13.03 -7.18
N LEU A 6 -9.16 -11.70 -7.20
CA LEU A 6 -10.39 -11.00 -6.86
C LEU A 6 -11.53 -11.47 -7.77
N ALA A 7 -12.66 -11.82 -7.16
CA ALA A 7 -13.85 -12.18 -7.92
C ALA A 7 -14.48 -10.91 -8.52
N ASP A 8 -15.26 -11.07 -9.59
CA ASP A 8 -15.94 -9.93 -10.22
C ASP A 8 -16.87 -9.19 -9.23
N GLU A 9 -17.46 -9.92 -8.28
CA GLU A 9 -18.29 -9.35 -7.21
C GLU A 9 -17.48 -8.44 -6.28
N ASP A 10 -16.23 -8.79 -5.95
CA ASP A 10 -15.34 -7.97 -5.13
C ASP A 10 -14.98 -6.67 -5.86
N LEU A 11 -14.68 -6.76 -7.16
CA LEU A 11 -14.37 -5.61 -8.00
C LEU A 11 -15.55 -4.64 -8.10
N VAL A 12 -16.76 -5.17 -8.28
CA VAL A 12 -18.00 -4.37 -8.27
C VAL A 12 -18.20 -3.71 -6.89
N GLY A 13 -18.01 -4.45 -5.80
CA GLY A 13 -18.15 -3.92 -4.45
C GLY A 13 -17.19 -2.76 -4.17
N LEU A 14 -15.90 -2.92 -4.52
CA LEU A 14 -14.89 -1.88 -4.36
C LEU A 14 -15.21 -0.63 -5.20
N ARG A 15 -15.67 -0.81 -6.45
CA ARG A 15 -16.09 0.30 -7.30
C ARG A 15 -17.26 1.08 -6.68
N VAL A 16 -18.29 0.39 -6.19
CA VAL A 16 -19.45 1.02 -5.54
C VAL A 16 -19.03 1.84 -4.32
N VAL A 17 -18.07 1.33 -3.52
CA VAL A 17 -17.53 2.07 -2.37
C VAL A 17 -16.85 3.37 -2.81
N SER A 18 -16.06 3.32 -3.87
CA SER A 18 -15.38 4.51 -4.41
C SER A 18 -16.35 5.54 -4.97
N GLU A 19 -17.34 5.10 -5.76
CA GLU A 19 -18.39 5.97 -6.32
C GLU A 19 -19.21 6.63 -5.21
N LEU A 20 -19.56 5.88 -4.16
CA LEU A 20 -20.29 6.42 -3.02
C LEU A 20 -19.44 7.46 -2.28
N ALA A 21 -18.17 7.17 -2.02
CA ALA A 21 -17.27 8.10 -1.35
C ALA A 21 -17.10 9.41 -2.13
N GLU A 22 -16.94 9.32 -3.46
CA GLU A 22 -16.90 10.48 -4.34
C GLU A 22 -18.19 11.31 -4.25
N SER A 23 -19.36 10.67 -4.25
CA SER A 23 -20.66 11.35 -4.17
C SER A 23 -20.86 12.17 -2.89
N VAL A 24 -20.15 11.84 -1.80
CA VAL A 24 -20.20 12.55 -0.52
C VAL A 24 -18.95 13.40 -0.26
N GLY A 25 -18.04 13.51 -1.22
CA GLY A 25 -16.80 14.26 -1.10
C GLY A 25 -15.80 13.66 -0.10
N MET A 26 -15.88 12.35 0.13
CA MET A 26 -14.96 11.62 1.01
C MET A 26 -13.89 10.93 0.18
N GLN A 27 -12.64 11.05 0.61
CA GLN A 27 -11.55 10.32 -0.02
C GLN A 27 -11.45 8.90 0.56
N VAL A 28 -11.20 7.93 -0.31
CA VAL A 28 -10.97 6.52 0.04
C VAL A 28 -9.61 6.09 -0.46
N VAL A 29 -8.94 5.23 0.32
CA VAL A 29 -7.73 4.52 -0.07
C VAL A 29 -7.91 3.07 0.35
N LEU A 30 -7.57 2.14 -0.53
CA LEU A 30 -7.56 0.71 -0.21
C LEU A 30 -6.15 0.30 0.17
N VAL A 31 -6.00 -0.28 1.35
CA VAL A 31 -4.69 -0.70 1.88
C VAL A 31 -4.77 -2.16 2.27
N GLY A 32 -3.84 -2.97 1.76
CA GLY A 32 -3.74 -4.37 2.14
C GLY A 32 -2.92 -5.22 1.20
N GLU A 33 -2.91 -6.53 1.45
CA GLU A 33 -2.30 -7.50 0.55
C GLU A 33 -3.22 -7.85 -0.61
N MET A 34 -2.76 -7.55 -1.82
CA MET A 34 -3.42 -7.90 -3.07
C MET A 34 -2.93 -9.23 -3.64
N PHE A 35 -1.85 -9.80 -3.08
CA PHE A 35 -1.22 -11.09 -3.42
C PHE A 35 -0.72 -11.23 -4.85
N HIS A 36 -1.59 -11.06 -5.84
CA HIS A 36 -1.29 -11.14 -7.26
C HIS A 36 -1.27 -9.75 -7.89
N ARG A 37 -0.29 -9.48 -8.76
CA ARG A 37 -0.24 -8.26 -9.56
C ARG A 37 -1.52 -8.07 -10.39
N ASP A 38 -2.07 -9.16 -10.91
CA ASP A 38 -3.33 -9.18 -11.66
C ASP A 38 -4.52 -8.60 -10.86
N ASN A 39 -4.51 -8.69 -9.52
CA ASN A 39 -5.54 -8.10 -8.67
C ASN A 39 -5.43 -6.57 -8.59
N VAL A 40 -4.21 -6.05 -8.64
CA VAL A 40 -3.99 -4.59 -8.73
C VAL A 40 -4.40 -4.11 -10.11
N GLN A 41 -4.02 -4.84 -11.16
CA GLN A 41 -4.31 -4.48 -12.55
C GLN A 41 -5.80 -4.62 -12.93
N SER A 42 -6.56 -5.49 -12.24
CA SER A 42 -8.01 -5.62 -12.46
C SER A 42 -8.81 -4.43 -11.91
N LEU A 43 -8.23 -3.68 -10.97
CA LEU A 43 -8.78 -2.45 -10.43
C LEU A 43 -8.41 -1.25 -11.32
N THR A 44 -8.89 -1.25 -12.57
CA THR A 44 -8.49 -0.28 -13.61
C THR A 44 -8.81 1.18 -13.32
N THR A 45 -9.72 1.45 -12.38
CA THR A 45 -10.07 2.80 -11.92
C THR A 45 -9.23 3.25 -10.73
N TYR A 46 -8.23 2.46 -10.33
CA TYR A 46 -7.36 2.75 -9.21
C TYR A 46 -5.92 2.91 -9.67
N GLU A 47 -5.20 3.77 -8.98
CA GLU A 47 -3.78 3.99 -9.15
C GLU A 47 -3.04 3.49 -7.90
N SER A 48 -1.94 2.75 -8.10
CA SER A 48 -1.08 2.30 -6.99
C SER A 48 -0.11 3.41 -6.62
N LEU A 49 -0.09 3.76 -5.34
CA LEU A 49 0.90 4.70 -4.80
C LEU A 49 2.26 4.03 -4.55
N LEU A 50 2.27 2.70 -4.40
CA LEU A 50 3.51 1.93 -4.30
C LEU A 50 3.96 1.49 -5.70
N ASP A 51 5.27 1.59 -5.93
CA ASP A 51 5.92 0.97 -7.07
C ASP A 51 5.67 -0.55 -7.04
N GLU A 52 5.18 -1.13 -8.15
CA GLU A 52 4.89 -2.56 -8.27
C GLU A 52 6.14 -3.45 -8.18
N GLU A 53 7.33 -2.87 -8.32
CA GLU A 53 8.62 -3.55 -8.10
C GLU A 53 9.10 -3.46 -6.65
N LEU A 54 8.43 -2.67 -5.81
CA LEU A 54 8.78 -2.54 -4.41
C LEU A 54 8.49 -3.83 -3.65
N ASN A 55 9.56 -4.48 -3.19
CA ASN A 55 9.41 -5.63 -2.30
C ASN A 55 8.94 -5.20 -0.90
N THR A 56 7.74 -5.63 -0.51
CA THR A 56 7.11 -5.37 0.79
C THR A 56 7.32 -6.51 1.79
N THR A 57 8.29 -7.39 1.55
CA THR A 57 8.65 -8.50 2.45
C THR A 57 10.15 -8.75 2.39
N VAL A 58 10.73 -9.28 3.48
CA VAL A 58 12.08 -9.85 3.47
C VAL A 58 12.06 -11.38 3.46
N ASP A 59 10.88 -11.98 3.63
CA ASP A 59 10.68 -13.42 3.51
C ASP A 59 10.62 -13.80 2.03
N ALA A 60 11.64 -14.54 1.57
CA ALA A 60 11.73 -15.01 0.19
C ALA A 60 10.65 -16.04 -0.20
N THR A 61 9.94 -16.60 0.78
CA THR A 61 8.84 -17.55 0.55
C THR A 61 7.48 -16.85 0.46
N ALA A 62 7.39 -15.58 0.86
CA ALA A 62 6.17 -14.81 0.78
C ALA A 62 5.93 -14.31 -0.64
N SER A 63 4.75 -14.60 -1.18
CA SER A 63 4.30 -14.15 -2.51
C SER A 63 3.34 -12.95 -2.45
N GLY A 64 3.10 -12.41 -1.25
CA GLY A 64 2.17 -11.31 -1.03
C GLY A 64 2.68 -10.00 -1.61
N LEU A 65 1.80 -9.28 -2.31
CA LEU A 65 2.03 -7.90 -2.75
C LEU A 65 1.19 -6.97 -1.89
N SER A 66 1.83 -6.18 -1.02
CA SER A 66 1.12 -5.12 -0.30
C SER A 66 0.94 -3.90 -1.19
N SER A 67 -0.24 -3.29 -1.17
CA SER A 67 -0.60 -2.18 -2.04
C SER A 67 -1.34 -1.07 -1.28
N ILE A 68 -1.17 0.15 -1.79
CA ILE A 68 -1.94 1.33 -1.40
C ILE A 68 -2.58 1.84 -2.69
N LEU A 69 -3.89 1.62 -2.85
CA LEU A 69 -4.62 1.92 -4.08
C LEU A 69 -5.56 3.11 -3.86
N CYS A 70 -5.46 4.09 -4.75
CA CYS A 70 -6.28 5.29 -4.74
C CYS A 70 -7.27 5.24 -5.90
N PRO A 71 -8.57 5.45 -5.69
CA PRO A 71 -9.50 5.65 -6.80
C PRO A 71 -9.13 6.94 -7.56
N GLY A 72 -9.08 6.85 -8.89
CA GLY A 72 -8.72 7.98 -9.76
C GLY A 72 -7.24 8.35 -9.69
N ASP A 73 -6.94 9.61 -10.02
CA ASP A 73 -5.57 10.12 -10.12
C ASP A 73 -4.99 10.52 -8.74
N ILE A 74 -3.79 10.06 -8.40
CA ILE A 74 -3.07 10.39 -7.15
C ILE A 74 -2.88 11.90 -6.98
N ASP A 75 -2.63 12.65 -8.06
CA ASP A 75 -2.42 14.10 -8.03
C ASP A 75 -3.63 14.89 -7.52
N LYS A 76 -4.84 14.31 -7.64
CA LYS A 76 -6.10 14.93 -7.17
C LYS A 76 -6.50 14.45 -5.78
N SER A 77 -5.68 13.62 -5.17
CA SER A 77 -5.92 12.95 -3.90
C SER A 77 -5.32 13.79 -2.73
N LEU A 78 -5.64 13.47 -1.47
CA LEU A 78 -4.90 14.01 -0.31
C LEU A 78 -3.55 13.32 -0.08
N LEU A 79 -3.07 12.49 -1.01
CA LEU A 79 -1.72 11.93 -0.96
C LEU A 79 -0.83 12.78 -1.86
N ASN A 80 0.46 12.85 -1.52
CA ASN A 80 1.41 13.68 -2.27
C ASN A 80 2.28 12.89 -3.26
N GLY A 81 1.93 11.62 -3.52
CA GLY A 81 2.69 10.75 -4.41
C GLY A 81 3.83 9.97 -3.74
N HIS A 82 4.14 10.22 -2.46
CA HIS A 82 5.21 9.50 -1.77
C HIS A 82 4.68 8.34 -0.92
N ALA A 83 5.26 7.17 -1.14
CA ALA A 83 5.00 5.97 -0.35
C ALA A 83 6.19 5.01 -0.40
N GLY A 84 6.19 4.01 0.48
CA GLY A 84 7.23 2.98 0.46
C GLY A 84 7.04 1.91 1.51
N ALA A 85 8.06 1.06 1.65
CA ALA A 85 8.12 -0.02 2.63
C ALA A 85 9.24 0.22 3.64
N ILE A 86 8.93 0.08 4.92
CA ILE A 86 9.86 0.20 6.03
C ILE A 86 10.56 -1.15 6.20
N LYS A 87 11.72 -1.28 5.55
CA LYS A 87 12.51 -2.53 5.59
C LYS A 87 13.33 -2.66 6.86
N THR A 88 13.87 -1.57 7.39
CA THR A 88 14.69 -1.59 8.60
C THR A 88 13.92 -0.98 9.76
N GLY A 89 13.98 -1.65 10.92
CA GLY A 89 13.43 -1.09 12.16
C GLY A 89 14.11 0.22 12.56
N LEU A 90 13.48 0.99 13.45
CA LEU A 90 14.03 2.22 13.99
C LEU A 90 15.39 1.95 14.66
N SER A 91 16.45 2.58 14.13
CA SER A 91 17.78 2.56 14.74
C SER A 91 17.77 3.53 15.94
N HIS A 92 17.82 2.99 17.16
CA HIS A 92 17.79 3.81 18.36
C HIS A 92 19.02 4.75 18.45
N LEU A 93 18.84 6.00 18.91
CA LEU A 93 19.91 7.02 19.05
C LEU A 93 21.08 6.61 19.97
N ALA A 94 20.90 5.56 20.77
CA ALA A 94 21.88 5.05 21.73
C ALA A 94 22.72 3.87 21.21
N ILE A 95 22.68 3.54 19.92
CA ILE A 95 23.48 2.43 19.36
C ILE A 95 24.96 2.85 19.29
N PRO A 96 25.89 2.12 19.94
CA PRO A 96 27.32 2.41 19.86
C PRO A 96 27.87 2.32 18.42
N ARG A 97 28.92 3.10 18.12
CA ARG A 97 29.61 3.01 16.81
C ARG A 97 30.06 1.58 16.53
N GLY A 98 29.60 1.03 15.40
CA GLY A 98 29.95 -0.33 14.95
C GLY A 98 28.95 -1.41 15.35
N TRP A 99 27.88 -1.08 16.05
CA TRP A 99 26.76 -2.00 16.33
C TRP A 99 25.60 -1.70 15.39
N SER A 100 24.93 -2.74 14.89
CA SER A 100 23.64 -2.61 14.20
C SER A 100 22.57 -3.33 15.00
N TRP A 101 21.57 -2.57 15.45
CA TRP A 101 20.25 -3.14 15.74
C TRP A 101 19.38 -2.68 14.58
N GLY A 102 19.09 -3.61 13.66
CA GLY A 102 18.54 -3.26 12.35
C GLY A 102 18.15 -4.50 11.55
N GLY A 103 17.58 -5.49 12.23
CA GLY A 103 16.84 -6.53 11.55
C GLY A 103 15.65 -5.94 10.79
N PRO A 104 14.97 -6.76 9.99
CA PRO A 104 13.77 -6.31 9.30
C PRO A 104 12.77 -5.73 10.28
N ALA A 105 12.14 -4.60 9.95
CA ALA A 105 11.10 -4.00 10.80
C ALA A 105 9.97 -5.01 11.09
N SER A 106 9.70 -5.86 10.10
CA SER A 106 8.85 -7.04 10.14
C SER A 106 9.25 -7.94 8.96
N PRO A 107 9.01 -9.26 8.99
CA PRO A 107 9.09 -10.10 7.81
C PRO A 107 8.29 -9.54 6.61
N PHE A 108 7.18 -8.85 6.88
CA PHE A 108 6.26 -8.28 5.89
C PHE A 108 6.37 -6.76 5.75
N CYS A 109 7.52 -6.16 6.10
CA CYS A 109 7.88 -4.73 5.93
C CYS A 109 6.68 -3.74 5.90
N PRO A 110 6.35 -3.05 7.01
CA PRO A 110 5.22 -2.12 7.03
C PRO A 110 5.29 -1.10 5.90
N ILE A 111 4.16 -0.83 5.24
CA ILE A 111 4.07 0.18 4.17
C ILE A 111 3.63 1.53 4.75
N TRP A 112 4.02 2.62 4.09
CA TRP A 112 3.64 3.98 4.45
C TRP A 112 3.28 4.80 3.20
N ALA A 113 2.49 5.84 3.40
CA ALA A 113 2.18 6.87 2.41
C ALA A 113 2.17 8.24 3.10
N GLU A 114 2.57 9.28 2.40
CA GLU A 114 2.52 10.65 2.90
C GLU A 114 1.21 11.32 2.51
N ILE A 115 0.51 11.80 3.55
CA ILE A 115 -0.76 12.49 3.43
C ILE A 115 -0.49 13.99 3.45
N LYS A 116 -1.05 14.70 2.48
CA LYS A 116 -1.11 16.16 2.43
C LYS A 116 -2.02 16.66 3.54
N ILE A 117 -1.43 17.28 4.55
CA ILE A 117 -2.17 18.01 5.57
C ILE A 117 -2.40 19.43 5.02
N PRO A 118 -3.64 19.84 4.76
CA PRO A 118 -3.91 21.23 4.38
C PRO A 118 -3.57 22.16 5.55
N ASP A 119 -3.07 23.35 5.24
CA ASP A 119 -2.81 24.43 6.19
C ASP A 119 -4.09 24.90 6.91
#